data_AF-A0A6L6E4M2-F1
#
_entry.id   AF-A0A6L6E4M2-F1
#
_cell.length_a   1.000
_cell.length_b   1.000
_cell.length_c   1.000
_cell.angle_alpha   90.00
_cell.angle_beta   90.00
_cell.angle_gamma   90.00
#
_symmetry.space_group_name_H-M   'P 1'
#
loop_
_entity.id
_entity.type
_entity.pdbx_description
1 polymer ?
#
loop_
_entity_poly.entity_id
_entity_poly.type
_entity_poly.pdbx_seq_one_letter_code
_entity_poly.pdbx_strand_id
1 'polypeptide(L)' 'MTNDDVLYVTKESAEWWRQAVIYQIYPRSFADGNGDGMGDLQGVTQRLESLQELGIDAIWFSPFFKSPQKDAGYDVSDYK' A
#
# COMPACT_ATOMS: atom_id res chain seq x y z
N MET A 1 26.95 11.99 -3.77
CA MET A 1 25.57 11.49 -3.94
C MET A 1 24.71 12.49 -3.20
N THR A 2 24.00 13.34 -3.95
CA THR A 2 23.16 14.40 -3.39
C THR A 2 21.97 13.76 -2.69
N ASN A 3 21.53 14.36 -1.60
CA ASN A 3 20.55 13.84 -0.67
C ASN A 3 19.11 14.04 -1.19
N ASP A 4 18.88 13.84 -2.49
CA ASP A 4 17.68 14.31 -3.22
C ASP A 4 16.49 13.32 -3.20
N ASP A 5 16.57 12.20 -2.49
CA ASP A 5 15.51 11.16 -2.55
C ASP A 5 14.48 11.23 -1.41
N VAL A 6 14.51 12.28 -0.57
CA VAL A 6 13.46 12.47 0.44
C VAL A 6 12.30 13.27 -0.16
N LEU A 7 11.38 12.55 -0.81
CA LEU A 7 10.16 13.13 -1.40
C LEU A 7 9.17 13.67 -0.35
N TYR A 8 9.32 13.30 0.93
CA TYR A 8 8.44 13.74 2.01
C TYR A 8 9.21 13.90 3.34
N VAL A 9 9.25 15.13 3.86
CA VAL A 9 9.77 15.41 5.21
C VAL A 9 8.63 15.31 6.21
N THR A 10 8.69 14.34 7.11
CA THR A 10 7.70 14.20 8.20
C THR A 10 7.82 15.40 9.14
N LYS A 11 6.69 16.07 9.44
CA LYS A 11 6.65 17.19 10.40
C LYS A 11 7.12 16.76 11.80
N GLU A 12 7.73 17.69 12.54
CA GLU A 12 8.32 17.49 13.89
C GLU A 12 7.35 16.87 14.94
N SER A 13 6.04 17.02 14.77
CA SER A 13 5.07 16.26 15.55
C SER A 13 4.92 14.84 14.99
N ALA A 14 5.80 13.93 15.41
CA ALA A 14 5.94 12.56 14.90
C ALA A 14 4.69 11.65 15.02
N GLU A 15 3.59 12.14 15.60
CA GLU A 15 2.32 11.42 15.72
C GLU A 15 1.40 11.63 14.50
N TRP A 16 1.95 11.61 13.28
CA TRP A 16 1.21 11.79 12.02
C TRP A 16 -0.06 10.92 11.95
N TRP A 17 0.03 9.68 12.47
CA TRP A 17 -1.05 8.69 12.51
C TRP A 17 -2.29 9.13 13.31
N ARG A 18 -2.18 10.13 14.21
CA ARG A 18 -3.34 10.68 14.94
C ARG A 18 -4.27 11.52 14.09
N GLN A 19 -3.75 12.05 12.98
CA GLN A 19 -4.47 12.98 12.10
C GLN A 19 -4.59 12.45 10.66
N ALA A 20 -3.91 11.34 10.36
CA ALA A 20 -3.84 10.77 9.03
C ALA A 20 -5.16 10.20 8.54
N VAL A 21 -5.45 10.45 7.27
CA VAL A 21 -6.42 9.68 6.48
C VAL A 21 -5.70 8.41 6.00
N ILE A 22 -5.95 7.29 6.68
CA ILE A 22 -5.40 5.97 6.32
C ILE A 22 -6.38 5.24 5.40
N TYR A 23 -5.94 4.91 4.19
CA TYR A 23 -6.73 4.16 3.23
C TYR A 23 -6.33 2.69 3.22
N GLN A 24 -7.25 1.81 3.60
CA GLN A 24 -6.99 0.37 3.60
C GLN A 24 -7.20 -0.20 2.19
N ILE A 25 -6.17 -0.85 1.64
CA ILE A 25 -6.23 -1.56 0.36
C ILE A 25 -6.28 -3.06 0.62
N TYR A 26 -7.22 -3.74 -0.05
CA TYR A 26 -7.20 -5.19 -0.23
C TYR A 26 -6.56 -5.51 -1.61
N PRO A 27 -5.27 -5.91 -1.66
CA PRO A 27 -4.49 -5.88 -2.91
C PRO A 27 -5.14 -6.65 -4.06
N ARG A 28 -5.60 -7.87 -3.79
CA ARG A 28 -6.18 -8.80 -4.78
C ARG A 28 -7.42 -8.28 -5.50
N SER A 29 -8.09 -7.26 -4.98
CA SER A 29 -9.32 -6.72 -5.59
C SER A 29 -9.24 -5.24 -5.92
N PHE A 30 -8.07 -4.61 -5.74
CA PHE A 30 -7.94 -3.17 -5.92
C PHE A 30 -7.68 -2.78 -7.38
N ALA A 31 -6.58 -3.24 -7.95
CA ALA A 31 -6.22 -2.97 -9.34
C ALA A 31 -5.30 -4.07 -9.87
N ASP A 32 -5.66 -4.66 -11.00
CA ASP A 32 -4.86 -5.62 -11.75
C ASP A 32 -3.91 -4.86 -12.68
N GLY A 33 -2.60 -4.96 -12.42
CA GLY A 33 -1.57 -4.26 -13.17
C GLY A 33 -0.95 -5.09 -14.29
N ASN A 34 -1.15 -6.42 -14.28
CA ASN A 34 -0.50 -7.36 -15.19
C ASN A 34 -1.46 -8.09 -16.15
N GLY A 35 -2.77 -8.02 -15.90
CA GLY A 35 -3.83 -8.57 -16.74
C GLY A 35 -4.23 -10.01 -16.42
N ASP A 36 -3.85 -10.57 -15.27
CA ASP A 36 -4.18 -11.94 -14.85
C ASP A 36 -5.55 -12.08 -14.16
N GLY A 37 -6.26 -10.96 -13.95
CA GLY A 37 -7.56 -10.90 -13.29
C GLY A 37 -7.49 -10.74 -11.76
N MET A 38 -6.29 -10.65 -11.18
CA MET A 38 -6.07 -10.45 -9.75
C MET A 38 -5.32 -9.13 -9.51
N GLY A 39 -5.72 -8.42 -8.46
CA GLY A 39 -5.03 -7.19 -8.09
C GLY A 39 -3.63 -7.45 -7.54
N ASP A 40 -2.70 -6.56 -7.88
CA ASP A 40 -1.27 -6.68 -7.54
C ASP A 40 -0.64 -5.33 -7.18
N LEU A 41 0.62 -5.34 -6.72
CA LEU A 41 1.31 -4.12 -6.31
C LEU A 41 1.61 -3.18 -7.49
N GLN A 42 1.71 -3.71 -8.71
CA GLN A 42 1.89 -2.90 -9.90
C GLN A 42 0.64 -2.07 -10.19
N GLY A 43 -0.54 -2.70 -10.10
CA GLY A 43 -1.84 -2.04 -10.22
C GLY A 43 -2.05 -1.00 -9.11
N VAL A 44 -1.62 -1.28 -7.87
CA VAL A 44 -1.65 -0.25 -6.80
C VAL A 44 -0.76 0.94 -7.17
N THR A 45 0.46 0.70 -7.67
CA THR A 45 1.40 1.75 -8.05
C THR A 45 0.82 2.66 -9.14
N GLN A 46 0.11 2.10 -10.11
CA GLN A 46 -0.57 2.85 -11.17
C GLN A 46 -1.72 3.76 -10.65
N ARG A 47 -2.18 3.56 -9.41
CA ARG A 47 -3.26 4.35 -8.79
C ARG A 47 -2.79 5.35 -7.74
N LEU A 48 -1.48 5.44 -7.49
CA LEU A 48 -0.93 6.34 -6.47
C LEU A 48 -1.31 7.80 -6.69
N GLU A 49 -1.36 8.27 -7.95
CA GLU A 49 -1.80 9.63 -8.28
C GLU A 49 -3.25 9.86 -7.85
N SER A 50 -4.18 8.97 -8.20
CA SER A 50 -5.58 9.08 -7.77
C SER A 50 -5.77 8.99 -6.25
N LEU A 51 -4.94 8.20 -5.56
CA LEU A 51 -4.95 8.12 -4.09
C LEU A 51 -4.43 9.42 -3.46
N GLN A 52 -3.43 10.04 -4.08
CA GLN A 52 -2.90 11.33 -3.64
C GLN A 52 -3.92 12.47 -3.91
N GLU A 53 -4.60 12.46 -5.05
CA GLU A 53 -5.71 13.38 -5.36
C GLU A 53 -6.89 13.23 -4.38
N LEU A 54 -7.16 12.00 -3.93
CA LEU A 54 -8.15 11.73 -2.88
C LEU A 54 -7.75 12.35 -1.52
N GLY A 55 -6.46 12.67 -1.33
CA GLY A 55 -5.95 13.31 -0.11
C GLY A 55 -5.66 12.33 1.02
N ILE A 56 -5.26 11.09 0.72
CA ILE A 56 -4.86 10.12 1.75
C ILE A 56 -3.42 10.40 2.21
N ASP A 57 -3.13 10.14 3.48
CA ASP A 57 -1.79 10.32 4.06
C ASP A 57 -0.99 9.01 4.08
N ALA A 58 -1.67 7.87 4.15
CA ALA A 58 -1.04 6.56 4.23
C ALA A 58 -1.91 5.44 3.66
N ILE A 59 -1.24 4.39 3.18
CA ILE A 59 -1.88 3.15 2.73
C ILE A 59 -1.66 2.07 3.79
N TRP A 60 -2.72 1.38 4.17
CA TRP A 60 -2.64 0.13 4.95
C TRP A 60 -3.04 -1.05 4.06
N PHE A 61 -2.12 -1.98 3.84
CA PHE A 61 -2.43 -3.19 3.08
C PHE A 61 -3.01 -4.31 3.98
N SER A 62 -4.05 -4.97 3.47
CA SER A 62 -4.31 -6.37 3.83
C SER A 62 -3.15 -7.27 3.38
N PRO A 63 -2.98 -8.48 3.93
CA PRO A 63 -1.78 -9.29 3.69
C PRO A 63 -1.46 -9.57 2.21
N PHE A 64 -0.19 -9.37 1.85
CA PHE A 64 0.37 -9.63 0.52
C PHE A 64 1.60 -10.55 0.55
N PHE A 65 1.96 -11.08 1.72
CA PHE A 65 3.01 -12.08 1.86
C PHE A 65 2.63 -13.42 1.24
N LYS A 66 3.63 -14.30 1.07
CA LYS A 66 3.39 -15.66 0.59
C LYS A 66 2.47 -16.39 1.56
N SER A 67 1.40 -16.97 1.03
CA SER A 67 0.36 -17.65 1.81
C SER A 67 -0.31 -18.73 0.96
N PRO A 68 -0.75 -19.86 1.54
CA PRO A 68 -1.59 -20.86 0.88
C PRO A 68 -3.01 -20.40 0.53
N GLN A 69 -3.40 -19.19 0.94
CA GLN A 69 -4.67 -18.53 0.63
C GLN A 69 -5.91 -19.18 1.25
N LYS A 70 -5.77 -19.91 2.37
CA LYS A 70 -6.91 -20.46 3.12
C LYS A 70 -7.67 -19.40 3.90
N ASP A 71 -7.02 -18.27 4.20
CA ASP A 71 -7.62 -17.11 4.87
C ASP A 71 -7.19 -15.82 4.17
N ALA A 72 -7.34 -15.77 2.84
CA ALA A 72 -7.14 -14.57 2.04
C ALA A 72 -5.79 -13.85 2.25
N GLY A 73 -4.74 -14.58 2.63
CA GLY A 73 -3.40 -14.06 2.89
C GLY A 73 -3.03 -13.93 4.37
N TYR A 74 -3.98 -14.03 5.29
CA TYR A 74 -3.70 -14.01 6.73
C TYR A 74 -3.03 -15.32 7.22
N ASP A 75 -3.23 -16.42 6.50
CA ASP A 75 -2.50 -17.68 6.69
C ASP A 75 -1.10 -17.62 6.04
N VAL A 76 -0.22 -16.78 6.59
CA VAL A 76 1.13 -16.54 6.04
C VAL A 76 2.00 -17.80 6.12
N SER A 77 2.67 -18.15 5.03
CA SER A 77 3.66 -19.23 4.97
C SER A 77 5.11 -18.75 4.94
N ASP A 78 5.35 -17.51 4.54
CA ASP A 78 6.66 -16.86 4.60
C ASP A 78 6.50 -15.35 4.84
N TYR A 79 7.18 -14.82 5.86
CA TYR A 79 7.13 -13.41 6.27
C TYR A 79 8.29 -12.56 5.72
N LYS A 80 9.20 -13.18 4.94
CA LYS A 80 10.39 -12.52 4.41
C LYS A 80 10.24 -12.10 2.96
#